data_AF-A0A1C3XIE7-F1
#
_entry.id   AF-A0A1C3XIE7-F1
#
_cell.length_a   1.000
_cell.length_b   1.000
_cell.length_c   1.000
_cell.angle_alpha   90.00
_cell.angle_beta   90.00
_cell.angle_gamma   90.00
#
_symmetry.space_group_name_H-M   'P 1'
#
loop_
_entity.id
_entity.type
_entity.pdbx_description
1 polymer ?
#
loop_
_entity_poly.entity_id
_entity_poly.type
_entity_poly.pdbx_seq_one_letter_code
_entity_poly.pdbx_strand_id
1 'polypeptide(L)' 'MSMMVSAPLYADDIDVLANALFAWCAERSIKLQSQEGLSAANVAINLYDAGYQTQDRLLGALHDHEFH' A
#
# COMPACT_ATOMS: atom_id res chain seq x y z
N MET A 1 29.33 6.06 -8.11
CA MET A 1 28.17 6.57 -8.86
C MET A 1 27.00 5.66 -8.53
N SER A 2 26.06 6.10 -7.69
CA SER A 2 24.93 5.27 -7.28
C SER A 2 24.06 4.99 -8.50
N MET A 3 23.97 3.72 -8.89
CA MET A 3 23.00 3.27 -9.88
C MET A 3 21.63 3.46 -9.26
N MET A 4 20.87 4.39 -9.83
CA MET A 4 19.45 4.52 -9.58
C MET A 4 18.83 3.26 -10.19
N VAL A 5 18.61 2.24 -9.36
CA VAL A 5 17.78 1.10 -9.73
C VAL A 5 16.35 1.61 -9.79
N SER A 6 15.95 2.12 -10.94
CA SER A 6 14.54 2.13 -11.33
C SER A 6 14.17 0.67 -11.56
N ALA A 7 13.90 -0.05 -10.47
CA ALA A 7 13.23 -1.33 -10.56
C ALA A 7 11.91 -1.06 -11.30
N PRO A 8 11.62 -1.78 -12.40
CA PRO A 8 10.27 -1.73 -12.95
C PRO A 8 9.37 -2.18 -11.80
N LEU A 9 8.35 -1.37 -11.44
CA LEU A 9 7.27 -1.87 -10.60
C LEU A 9 6.76 -3.11 -11.32
N TYR A 10 7.09 -4.28 -10.79
CA TYR A 10 6.64 -5.54 -11.36
C TYR A 10 5.12 -5.55 -11.21
N ALA A 11 4.43 -6.21 -12.14
CA ALA A 11 2.98 -6.37 -12.02
C ALA A 11 2.58 -6.94 -10.65
N ASP A 12 3.48 -7.72 -10.04
CA ASP A 12 3.42 -8.23 -8.68
C ASP A 12 3.36 -7.12 -7.60
N ASP A 13 4.13 -6.05 -7.73
CA ASP A 13 4.17 -4.95 -6.77
C ASP A 13 2.86 -4.16 -6.76
N ILE A 14 2.34 -3.91 -7.97
CA ILE A 14 1.04 -3.26 -8.16
C ILE A 14 -0.09 -4.16 -7.64
N ASP A 15 0.00 -5.47 -7.87
CA ASP A 15 -0.97 -6.45 -7.37
C ASP A 15 -0.98 -6.47 -5.83
N VAL A 16 0.19 -6.50 -5.19
CA VAL A 16 0.33 -6.46 -3.72
C VAL A 16 -0.28 -5.19 -3.14
N LEU A 17 0.05 -4.02 -3.72
CA LEU A 17 -0.51 -2.73 -3.29
C LEU A 17 -2.03 -2.68 -3.48
N ALA A 18 -2.52 -3.10 -4.65
CA ALA A 18 -3.93 -3.11 -4.96
C ALA A 18 -4.69 -4.06 -4.03
N ASN A 19 -4.22 -5.30 -3.85
CA ASN A 19 -4.85 -6.29 -2.98
C ASN A 19 -4.88 -5.84 -1.51
N ALA A 20 -3.82 -5.19 -1.01
CA ALA A 20 -3.81 -4.63 0.34
C ALA A 20 -4.83 -3.49 0.48
N LEU A 21 -4.86 -2.57 -0.48
CA LEU A 21 -5.80 -1.44 -0.49
C LEU A 21 -7.25 -1.87 -0.64
N PHE A 22 -7.52 -2.85 -1.50
CA PHE A 22 -8.86 -3.41 -1.69
C PHE A 22 -9.35 -4.11 -0.42
N ALA A 23 -8.51 -4.89 0.25
CA ALA A 23 -8.84 -5.51 1.53
C ALA A 23 -9.16 -4.45 2.59
N TRP A 24 -8.27 -3.48 2.78
CA TRP A 24 -8.43 -2.38 3.74
C TRP A 24 -9.73 -1.59 3.50
N CYS A 25 -10.02 -1.26 2.23
CA CYS A 25 -11.22 -0.56 1.82
C CYS A 25 -12.48 -1.41 2.04
N ALA A 26 -12.43 -2.71 1.74
CA ALA A 26 -13.56 -3.62 1.91
C ALA A 26 -13.94 -3.79 3.39
N GLU A 27 -12.96 -3.88 4.28
CA GLU A 27 -13.19 -3.99 5.73
C GLU A 27 -13.91 -2.77 6.31
N ARG A 28 -13.62 -1.57 5.78
CA ARG A 28 -14.19 -0.30 6.24
C ARG A 28 -15.40 0.17 5.44
N SER A 29 -15.77 -0.57 4.38
CA SER A 29 -16.78 -0.14 3.40
C SER A 29 -16.49 1.25 2.80
N ILE A 30 -15.20 1.56 2.61
CA ILE A 30 -14.70 2.81 2.03
C ILE A 30 -14.47 2.59 0.53
N LYS A 31 -14.76 3.61 -0.29
CA LYS A 31 -14.36 3.58 -1.70
C LYS A 31 -12.90 3.96 -1.82
N LEU A 32 -12.14 3.21 -2.61
CA LEU A 32 -10.73 3.51 -2.90
C LEU A 32 -10.51 4.95 -3.43
N GLN A 33 -11.49 5.47 -4.18
CA GLN A 33 -11.46 6.83 -4.74
C GLN A 33 -11.84 7.93 -3.73
N SER A 34 -12.26 7.57 -2.52
CA SER A 34 -12.53 8.53 -1.45
C SER A 34 -11.23 9.14 -0.93
N GLN A 35 -11.33 10.27 -0.23
CA GLN A 35 -10.20 10.90 0.44
C GLN A 35 -9.45 9.93 1.36
N GLU A 36 -10.17 9.11 2.12
CA GLU A 36 -9.58 8.10 3.00
C GLU A 36 -8.85 7.00 2.22
N GLY A 37 -9.44 6.50 1.13
CA GLY A 37 -8.81 5.51 0.25
C GLY A 37 -7.54 6.04 -0.42
N LEU A 38 -7.53 7.31 -0.84
CA LEU A 38 -6.35 7.97 -1.38
C LEU A 38 -5.26 8.19 -0.31
N SER A 39 -5.66 8.53 0.93
CA SER A 39 -4.74 8.67 2.05
C SER A 39 -4.09 7.33 2.40
N ALA A 40 -4.89 6.27 2.51
CA ALA A 40 -4.43 4.90 2.67
C ALA A 40 -3.51 4.46 1.53
N ALA A 41 -3.83 4.78 0.28
CA ALA A 41 -2.97 4.48 -0.87
C ALA A 41 -1.59 5.14 -0.76
N ASN A 42 -1.56 6.40 -0.33
CA ASN A 42 -0.30 7.11 -0.11
C ASN A 42 0.52 6.45 1.01
N VAL A 43 -0.12 6.08 2.12
CA VAL A 43 0.54 5.33 3.22
C VAL A 43 1.05 3.98 2.73
N ALA A 44 0.26 3.24 1.95
CA ALA A 44 0.62 1.94 1.38
C ALA A 44 1.89 2.03 0.52
N ILE A 45 2.01 3.06 -0.31
CA ILE A 45 3.20 3.29 -1.15
C ILE A 45 4.43 3.55 -0.27
N ASN A 46 4.31 4.39 0.77
CA ASN A 46 5.41 4.65 1.70
C ASN A 46 5.84 3.39 2.46
N LEU A 47 4.89 2.56 2.88
CA LEU A 47 5.16 1.29 3.55
C LEU A 47 5.83 0.30 2.60
N TYR A 48 5.38 0.22 1.35
CA TYR A 48 5.99 -0.64 0.35
C TYR A 48 7.47 -0.25 0.12
N ASP A 49 7.76 1.05 -0.02
CA ASP A 49 9.12 1.59 -0.12
C ASP A 49 9.96 1.30 1.14
N ALA A 50 9.33 1.33 2.32
CA ALA A 50 9.96 0.95 3.60
C ALA A 50 10.24 -0.57 3.75
N GLY A 51 9.85 -1.41 2.76
CA GLY A 51 10.15 -2.84 2.73
C GLY A 51 8.96 -3.76 3.08
N TYR A 52 7.74 -3.21 3.19
CA TYR A 52 6.51 -3.99 3.41
C TYR A 52 5.97 -4.54 2.08
N GLN A 53 6.76 -5.38 1.41
CA GLN A 53 6.49 -5.83 0.03
C GLN A 53 5.50 -7.00 -0.10
N THR A 54 4.67 -7.25 0.91
CA THR A 54 3.73 -8.38 0.92
C THR A 54 2.38 -7.91 1.43
N GLN A 55 1.29 -8.35 0.80
CA GLN A 55 -0.08 -7.89 1.10
C GLN A 55 -0.39 -7.90 2.60
N ASP A 56 -0.10 -9.01 3.28
CA ASP A 56 -0.39 -9.19 4.72
C ASP A 56 0.34 -8.15 5.59
N ARG A 57 1.65 -7.98 5.36
CA ARG A 57 2.44 -6.97 6.08
C ARG A 57 1.99 -5.54 5.77
N LEU A 58 1.64 -5.28 4.52
CA LEU A 58 1.19 -3.97 4.05
C LEU A 58 -0.17 -3.62 4.67
N LEU A 59 -1.11 -4.56 4.67
CA LEU A 59 -2.43 -4.44 5.29
C LEU A 59 -2.32 -4.26 6.81
N GLY A 60 -1.48 -5.07 7.46
CA GLY A 60 -1.22 -4.96 8.91
C GLY A 60 -0.62 -3.60 9.28
N ALA A 61 0.33 -3.10 8.50
CA ALA A 61 0.92 -1.78 8.73
C ALA A 61 -0.02 -0.62 8.39
N LEU A 62 -0.88 -0.77 7.37
CA LEU A 62 -1.97 0.17 7.07
C LEU A 62 -2.93 0.32 8.25
N HIS A 63 -3.30 -0.80 8.88
CA HIS A 63 -4.15 -0.80 10.07
C HIS A 63 -3.46 -0.12 11.25
N ASP A 64 -2.17 -0.35 11.46
CA ASP A 64 -1.41 0.28 12.55
C ASP A 64 -1.24 1.80 12.35
N HIS A 65 -1.07 2.24 11.10
CA HIS A 65 -0.84 3.65 10.75
C HIS A 65 -2.08 4.55 10.94
N GLU A 66 -3.29 3.99 10.94
CA GLU A 66 -4.53 4.74 11.20
C GLU A 66 -4.71 5.14 12.68
N PHE A 67 -3.99 4.52 13.60
CA PHE A 67 -4.12 4.78 15.03
C PHE A 67 -3.11 5.82 15.58
N HIS A 68 -2.36 6.50 14.71
CA HIS A 68 -1.44 7.59 15.06
C HIS A 68 -1.94 8.95 14.55
#